data_AF-A0A959C209-F1
#
_entry.id   AF-A0A959C209-F1
#
_cell.length_a   1.000
_cell.length_b   1.000
_cell.length_c   1.000
_cell.angle_alpha   90.00
_cell.angle_beta   90.00
_cell.angle_gamma   90.00
#
_symmetry.space_group_name_H-M   'P 1'
#
loop_
_entity.id
_entity.type
_entity.pdbx_description
1 polymer ?
#
loop_
_entity_poly.entity_id
_entity_poly.type
_entity_poly.pdbx_seq_one_letter_code
_entity_poly.pdbx_strand_id
1 'polypeptide(L)'
;MAGQQHIIENQAVELSCPDDNTAIRAQRLVETLCRDRLWPALEKWLDEKVPSGSTITIERLEVDLGHFRESQLRDQLPDRLIGALERILARAATEGQHGRSAFTRGSAAYPDAEAQLIGDKRQGRSSLDALLFYLSRGYLPWWAGATAFAAIGPFHAEATLLEPQLKLAPGFGRQLMQLARQDEQAFKRLLYGFSVGFLWNVFRELLPELGGEP
;
A
#
# COMPACT_ATOMS: atom_id res chain seq x y z
N MET A 1 9.68 5.28 -22.56
CA MET A 1 9.88 5.82 -21.19
C MET A 1 8.76 5.26 -20.35
N ALA A 2 9.07 4.44 -19.33
CA ALA A 2 8.04 3.85 -18.49
C ALA A 2 7.38 4.96 -17.66
N GLY A 3 6.09 5.20 -17.86
CA GLY A 3 5.33 6.19 -17.08
C GLY A 3 5.32 5.81 -15.60
N GLN A 4 5.36 6.80 -14.71
CA GLN A 4 5.07 6.56 -13.31
C GLN A 4 3.65 6.04 -13.18
N GLN A 5 3.49 4.94 -12.45
CA GLN A 5 2.21 4.28 -12.30
C GLN A 5 1.63 4.63 -10.93
N HIS A 6 0.53 5.37 -10.95
CA HIS A 6 -0.27 5.67 -9.75
C HIS A 6 -1.47 4.73 -9.71
N ILE A 7 -1.66 4.03 -8.60
CA ILE A 7 -2.78 3.10 -8.43
C ILE A 7 -3.58 3.51 -7.20
N ILE A 8 -4.85 3.84 -7.41
CA ILE A 8 -5.83 4.14 -6.37
C ILE A 8 -6.88 3.03 -6.41
N GLU A 9 -6.98 2.24 -5.33
CA GLU A 9 -7.91 1.10 -5.27
C GLU A 9 -9.36 1.56 -5.06
N ASN A 10 -9.58 2.39 -4.04
CA ASN A 10 -10.89 2.92 -3.74
C ASN A 10 -10.78 4.40 -3.42
N GLN A 11 -11.80 5.14 -3.85
CA GLN A 11 -11.88 6.56 -3.66
C GLN A 11 -13.33 6.95 -3.42
N ALA A 12 -13.55 7.56 -2.27
CA ALA A 12 -14.82 8.12 -1.89
C ALA A 12 -14.68 9.64 -1.74
N VAL A 13 -15.69 10.36 -2.20
CA VAL A 13 -15.87 11.78 -1.90
C VAL A 13 -17.19 11.91 -1.17
N GLU A 14 -17.13 12.32 0.08
CA GLU A 14 -18.30 12.52 0.92
C GLU A 14 -18.63 14.01 1.01
N LEU A 15 -19.90 14.34 0.82
CA LEU A 15 -20.40 15.72 0.87
C LEU A 15 -21.61 15.76 1.80
N SER A 16 -21.54 16.60 2.83
CA SER A 16 -22.71 16.95 3.63
C SER A 16 -23.39 18.16 3.02
N CYS A 17 -24.64 17.98 2.59
CA CYS A 17 -25.44 19.03 1.95
C CYS A 17 -26.65 19.39 2.83
N PRO A 18 -27.13 20.65 2.78
CA PRO A 18 -28.24 21.10 3.61
C PRO A 18 -29.60 20.54 3.16
N ASP A 19 -29.75 20.18 1.89
CA ASP A 19 -30.99 19.67 1.30
C ASP A 19 -30.72 18.76 0.09
N ASP A 20 -31.70 17.93 -0.26
CA ASP A 20 -31.61 16.93 -1.34
C ASP A 20 -31.35 17.53 -2.72
N ASN A 21 -31.93 18.70 -3.00
CA ASN A 21 -31.76 19.35 -4.31
C ASN A 21 -30.31 19.85 -4.45
N THR A 22 -29.76 20.44 -3.39
CA THR A 22 -28.34 20.81 -3.31
C THR A 22 -27.43 19.58 -3.39
N ALA A 23 -27.79 18.47 -2.75
CA ALA A 23 -27.03 17.22 -2.84
C ALA A 23 -26.93 16.70 -4.28
N ILE A 24 -28.05 16.65 -5.01
CA ILE A 24 -28.06 16.18 -6.41
C ILE A 24 -27.20 17.08 -7.32
N ARG A 25 -27.27 18.41 -7.15
CA ARG A 25 -26.44 19.34 -7.92
C ARG A 25 -24.96 19.20 -7.58
N ALA A 26 -24.63 19.15 -6.30
CA ALA A 26 -23.26 19.01 -5.80
C ALA A 26 -22.64 17.69 -6.28
N GLN A 27 -23.39 16.58 -6.24
CA GLN A 27 -22.92 15.28 -6.72
C GLN A 27 -22.49 15.34 -8.19
N ARG A 28 -23.35 15.88 -9.07
CA ARG A 28 -23.03 15.99 -10.51
C ARG A 28 -21.81 16.90 -10.75
N LEU A 29 -21.77 18.03 -10.03
CA LEU A 29 -20.66 18.96 -10.12
C LEU A 29 -19.34 18.31 -9.69
N VAL A 30 -19.33 17.63 -8.54
CA VAL A 30 -18.14 16.96 -8.01
C VAL A 30 -17.70 15.82 -8.90
N GLU A 31 -18.62 15.03 -9.47
CA GLU A 31 -18.25 13.98 -10.42
C GLU A 31 -17.48 14.53 -11.62
N THR A 32 -17.97 15.62 -12.21
CA THR A 32 -17.27 16.32 -13.30
C THR A 32 -15.94 16.89 -12.85
N LEU A 33 -15.89 17.53 -11.67
CA LEU A 33 -14.64 18.12 -11.15
C LEU A 33 -13.57 17.08 -10.86
N CYS A 34 -13.96 15.94 -10.28
CA CYS A 34 -13.06 14.83 -9.99
C CYS A 34 -12.38 14.34 -11.28
N ARG A 35 -13.18 14.10 -12.32
CA ARG A 35 -12.72 13.60 -13.60
C ARG A 35 -11.86 14.59 -14.36
N ASP A 36 -12.32 15.84 -14.47
CA ASP A 36 -11.77 16.81 -15.42
C ASP A 36 -10.67 17.68 -14.83
N ARG A 37 -10.63 17.84 -13.51
CA ARG A 37 -9.66 18.72 -12.83
C ARG A 37 -8.87 18.02 -11.74
N LEU A 38 -9.54 17.26 -10.88
CA LEU A 38 -8.91 16.69 -9.69
C LEU A 38 -7.89 15.62 -10.04
N TRP A 39 -8.23 14.64 -10.91
CA TRP A 39 -7.27 13.60 -11.31
C TRP A 39 -6.10 14.12 -12.11
N PRO A 40 -6.29 14.95 -13.14
CA PRO A 40 -5.15 15.54 -13.84
C PRO A 40 -4.23 16.33 -12.90
N ALA A 41 -4.79 17.04 -11.93
CA ALA A 41 -4.00 17.80 -10.96
C ALA A 41 -3.27 16.89 -9.97
N LEU A 42 -3.92 15.81 -9.50
CA LEU A 42 -3.35 14.84 -8.58
C LEU A 42 -2.23 14.02 -9.24
N GLU A 43 -2.45 13.51 -10.45
CA GLU A 43 -1.43 12.77 -11.21
C GLU A 43 -0.19 13.62 -11.43
N LYS A 44 -0.39 14.85 -11.94
CA LYS A 44 0.72 15.79 -12.13
C LYS A 44 1.49 16.06 -10.85
N TRP A 45 0.77 16.27 -9.74
CA TRP A 45 1.41 16.51 -8.46
C TRP A 45 2.18 15.28 -7.94
N LEU A 46 1.64 14.07 -8.11
CA LEU A 46 2.33 12.84 -7.73
C LEU A 46 3.58 12.59 -8.59
N ASP A 47 3.51 12.84 -9.90
CA ASP A 47 4.66 12.74 -10.81
C ASP A 47 5.79 13.69 -10.40
N GLU A 48 5.45 14.91 -9.99
CA GLU A 48 6.43 15.92 -9.56
C GLU A 48 7.05 15.60 -8.19
N LYS A 49 6.28 15.01 -7.27
CA LYS A 49 6.70 14.82 -5.87
C LYS A 49 7.31 13.46 -5.57
N VAL A 50 7.02 12.44 -6.36
CA VAL A 50 7.54 11.08 -6.16
C VAL A 50 8.70 10.84 -7.12
N PRO A 51 9.95 10.68 -6.64
CA PRO A 51 11.09 10.38 -7.51
C PRO A 51 10.89 9.08 -8.29
N SER A 52 11.33 9.07 -9.55
CA SER A 52 11.33 7.84 -10.36
C SER A 52 12.14 6.74 -9.67
N GLY A 53 11.57 5.54 -9.55
CA GLY A 53 12.18 4.40 -8.86
C GLY A 53 11.87 4.31 -7.35
N SER A 54 11.05 5.22 -6.82
CA SER A 54 10.50 5.09 -5.47
C SER A 54 9.01 4.74 -5.52
N THR A 55 8.58 3.86 -4.61
CA THR A 55 7.17 3.50 -4.43
C THR A 55 6.73 4.01 -3.06
N ILE A 56 5.76 4.91 -3.05
CA ILE A 56 5.06 5.32 -1.82
C ILE A 56 3.78 4.51 -1.74
N THR A 57 3.50 3.93 -0.58
CA THR A 57 2.20 3.29 -0.37
C THR A 57 1.51 3.85 0.85
N ILE A 58 0.22 4.13 0.69
CA ILE A 58 -0.65 4.69 1.71
C ILE A 58 -1.84 3.74 1.81
N GLU A 59 -2.07 3.15 2.98
CA GLU A 59 -3.17 2.20 3.16
C GLU A 59 -4.53 2.90 3.20
N ARG A 60 -4.60 4.05 3.88
CA ARG A 60 -5.79 4.88 3.95
C ARG A 60 -5.39 6.34 4.04
N LEU A 61 -6.01 7.16 3.19
CA LEU A 61 -5.82 8.60 3.16
C LEU A 61 -7.17 9.29 3.26
N GLU A 62 -7.40 9.91 4.41
CA GLU A 62 -8.59 10.71 4.65
C GLU A 62 -8.21 12.17 4.78
N VAL A 63 -8.91 13.01 4.03
CA VAL A 63 -8.63 14.43 3.96
C VAL A 63 -9.92 15.18 4.15
N ASP A 64 -10.06 15.83 5.30
CA ASP A 64 -11.11 16.83 5.49
C ASP A 64 -10.69 18.14 4.79
N LEU A 65 -11.49 18.54 3.80
CA LEU A 65 -11.29 19.79 3.05
C LEU A 65 -12.14 20.95 3.61
N GLY A 66 -12.90 20.67 4.66
CA GLY A 66 -13.77 21.58 5.36
C GLY A 66 -14.98 21.99 4.52
N HIS A 67 -15.41 23.22 4.75
CA HIS A 67 -16.65 23.73 4.18
C HIS A 67 -16.40 24.49 2.87
N PHE A 68 -17.31 24.29 1.92
CA PHE A 68 -17.33 24.97 0.63
C PHE A 68 -18.66 25.69 0.42
N ARG A 69 -18.60 26.83 -0.26
CA ARG A 69 -19.79 27.40 -0.92
C ARG A 69 -19.93 26.75 -2.30
N GLU A 70 -21.16 26.49 -2.75
CA GLU A 70 -21.43 25.84 -4.05
C GLU A 70 -20.69 26.56 -5.20
N SER A 71 -20.69 27.90 -5.20
CA SER A 71 -19.99 28.72 -6.20
C SER A 71 -18.46 28.63 -6.17
N GLN A 72 -17.88 28.19 -5.05
CA GLN A 72 -16.43 28.12 -4.85
C GLN A 72 -15.88 26.70 -5.00
N LEU A 73 -16.75 25.69 -4.99
CA LEU A 73 -16.39 24.28 -5.06
C LEU A 73 -15.52 23.99 -6.30
N ARG A 74 -15.91 24.54 -7.45
CA ARG A 74 -15.23 24.32 -8.74
C ARG A 74 -13.78 24.77 -8.76
N ASP A 75 -13.47 25.86 -8.06
CA ASP A 75 -12.16 26.48 -8.12
C ASP A 75 -11.29 26.10 -6.92
N GLN A 76 -11.88 25.95 -5.74
CA GLN A 76 -11.12 25.72 -4.51
C GLN A 76 -10.88 24.25 -4.21
N LEU A 77 -11.71 23.32 -4.70
CA LEU A 77 -11.58 21.90 -4.35
C LEU A 77 -10.22 21.31 -4.77
N PRO A 78 -9.71 21.50 -6.01
CA PRO A 78 -8.42 20.95 -6.40
C PRO A 78 -7.26 21.54 -5.58
N ASP A 79 -7.25 22.86 -5.43
CA ASP A 79 -6.17 23.58 -4.74
C ASP A 79 -6.12 23.20 -3.25
N ARG A 80 -7.29 23.09 -2.59
CA ARG A 80 -7.35 22.67 -1.19
C ARG A 80 -6.94 21.21 -1.01
N LEU A 81 -7.31 20.32 -1.93
CA LEU A 81 -6.88 18.92 -1.87
C LEU A 81 -5.37 18.83 -1.99
N ILE A 82 -4.78 19.44 -3.02
CA ILE A 82 -3.32 19.41 -3.22
C ILE A 82 -2.60 20.00 -2.00
N GLY A 83 -3.04 21.16 -1.51
CA GLY A 83 -2.45 21.78 -0.32
C GLY A 83 -2.62 20.96 0.97
N ALA A 84 -3.66 20.13 1.08
CA ALA A 84 -3.82 19.19 2.17
C ALA A 84 -2.87 17.98 2.02
N LEU A 85 -2.75 17.43 0.82
CA LEU A 85 -1.85 16.32 0.50
C LEU A 85 -0.38 16.68 0.73
N GLU A 86 0.04 17.88 0.33
CA GLU A 86 1.40 18.39 0.59
C GLU A 86 1.72 18.41 2.08
N ARG A 87 0.79 18.87 2.90
CA ARG A 87 0.99 18.91 4.36
C ARG A 87 1.06 17.50 4.96
N ILE A 88 0.22 16.59 4.50
CA ILE A 88 0.20 15.19 4.96
C ILE A 88 1.51 14.50 4.62
N LEU A 89 1.98 14.57 3.37
CA LEU A 89 3.22 13.94 2.96
C LEU A 89 4.46 14.59 3.60
N ALA A 90 4.48 15.91 3.77
CA ALA A 90 5.58 16.60 4.44
C ALA A 90 5.74 16.13 5.89
N ARG A 91 4.62 15.96 6.62
CA ARG A 91 4.61 15.41 8.00
C ARG A 91 5.12 13.97 8.03
N ALA A 92 4.65 13.13 7.11
CA ALA A 92 5.08 11.73 6.98
C ALA A 92 6.61 11.61 6.80
N ALA A 93 7.18 12.49 5.95
CA ALA A 93 8.59 12.48 5.65
C ALA A 93 9.46 12.84 6.86
N THR A 94 9.00 13.79 7.69
CA THR A 94 9.66 14.25 8.92
C THR A 94 9.52 13.28 10.09
N GLU A 95 8.34 12.66 10.27
CA GLU A 95 8.09 11.72 11.35
C GLU A 95 8.80 10.38 11.10
N GLY A 96 8.86 9.91 9.85
CA GLY A 96 9.61 8.72 9.47
C GLY A 96 11.15 8.85 9.57
N GLN A 97 11.71 9.95 10.07
CA GLN A 97 13.13 10.05 10.43
C GLN A 97 13.39 9.80 11.92
N HIS A 98 12.37 9.95 12.78
CA HIS A 98 12.47 9.69 14.20
C HIS A 98 11.65 8.44 14.50
N GLY A 99 12.29 7.27 14.33
CA GLY A 99 11.64 5.97 14.47
C GLY A 99 10.86 5.86 15.79
N ARG A 100 9.55 6.07 15.70
CA ARG A 100 8.47 5.63 16.57
C ARG A 100 7.18 6.27 16.06
N SER A 101 6.29 5.41 15.56
CA SER A 101 4.88 5.76 15.37
C SER A 101 4.36 6.39 16.68
N ALA A 102 3.99 7.66 16.61
CA ALA A 102 3.42 8.41 17.71
C ALA A 102 2.38 9.39 17.17
N PHE A 103 1.22 8.87 16.78
CA PHE A 103 0.03 9.69 16.59
C PHE A 103 -0.64 9.87 17.96
N THR A 104 -0.33 10.94 18.69
CA THR A 104 -1.33 11.61 19.52
C THR A 104 -0.94 13.03 19.92
N ARG A 105 -1.92 13.92 19.75
CA ARG A 105 -2.21 15.16 20.50
C ARG A 105 -1.72 16.49 19.93
N GLY A 106 -2.64 17.12 19.18
CA GLY A 106 -3.17 18.45 19.48
C GLY A 106 -2.25 19.65 19.24
N SER A 107 -2.43 20.32 18.10
CA SER A 107 -2.18 21.77 18.02
C SER A 107 -3.16 22.42 17.05
N ALA A 108 -3.85 23.45 17.56
CA ALA A 108 -4.98 24.15 16.98
C ALA A 108 -4.60 24.94 15.72
N ALA A 109 -5.22 24.59 14.58
CA ALA A 109 -5.46 25.52 13.47
C ALA A 109 -6.47 24.99 12.44
N TYR A 110 -6.67 23.67 12.29
CA TYR A 110 -7.62 23.08 11.34
C TYR A 110 -8.15 21.74 11.87
N PRO A 111 -9.45 21.40 11.70
CA PRO A 111 -9.98 20.10 12.10
C PRO A 111 -9.40 19.01 11.20
N ASP A 112 -8.67 18.10 11.83
CA ASP A 112 -8.56 16.66 11.58
C ASP A 112 -8.48 16.17 10.12
N ALA A 113 -7.24 15.99 9.65
CA ALA A 113 -6.92 14.98 8.63
C ALA A 113 -6.23 13.81 9.33
N GLU A 114 -6.93 12.68 9.44
CA GLU A 114 -6.42 11.45 10.06
C GLU A 114 -5.78 10.58 8.96
N ALA A 115 -4.55 10.93 8.58
CA ALA A 115 -3.76 10.10 7.68
C ALA A 115 -2.97 9.06 8.48
N GLN A 116 -3.44 7.81 8.49
CA GLN A 116 -2.60 6.68 8.91
C GLN A 116 -1.60 6.34 7.81
N LEU A 117 -0.52 7.12 7.77
CA LEU A 117 0.67 6.78 7.00
C LEU A 117 1.43 5.69 7.76
N ILE A 118 1.15 4.43 7.44
CA ILE A 118 2.10 3.35 7.71
C ILE A 118 3.24 3.50 6.70
N GLY A 119 4.04 4.54 6.89
CA GLY A 119 5.21 4.83 6.11
C GLY A 119 6.37 4.00 6.61
N ASP A 120 6.42 2.72 6.21
CA ASP A 120 7.69 2.02 6.31
C ASP A 120 8.58 2.55 5.18
N LYS A 121 9.63 3.30 5.53
CA LYS A 121 10.69 3.76 4.61
C LYS A 121 11.55 2.59 4.10
N ARG A 122 10.96 1.42 3.92
CA ARG A 122 11.62 0.23 3.43
C ARG A 122 11.07 -0.05 2.05
N GLN A 123 11.94 0.13 1.07
CA GLN A 123 11.98 -0.53 -0.24
C GLN A 123 10.67 -1.20 -0.66
N GLY A 124 10.05 -0.67 -1.72
CA GLY A 124 8.72 -1.00 -2.21
C GLY A 124 8.25 -2.43 -1.94
N ARG A 125 7.01 -2.55 -1.46
CA ARG A 125 6.29 -3.81 -1.16
C ARG A 125 6.84 -4.97 -1.97
N SER A 126 7.58 -5.82 -1.29
CA SER A 126 8.48 -6.81 -1.88
C SER A 126 7.68 -8.00 -2.41
N SER A 127 8.28 -8.81 -3.31
CA SER A 127 7.68 -10.09 -3.69
C SER A 127 7.43 -11.01 -2.50
N LEU A 128 8.15 -10.80 -1.38
CA LEU A 128 7.91 -11.49 -0.12
C LEU A 128 6.57 -11.09 0.51
N ASP A 129 6.24 -9.80 0.54
CA ASP A 129 4.95 -9.34 1.08
C ASP A 129 3.80 -9.96 0.29
N ALA A 130 3.94 -10.05 -1.04
CA ALA A 130 2.93 -10.64 -1.91
C ALA A 130 2.77 -12.14 -1.63
N LEU A 131 3.88 -12.85 -1.40
CA LEU A 131 3.87 -14.26 -1.01
C LEU A 131 3.21 -14.46 0.35
N LEU A 132 3.58 -13.69 1.38
CA LEU A 132 3.00 -13.82 2.71
C LEU A 132 1.48 -13.56 2.67
N PHE A 133 1.06 -12.56 1.91
CA PHE A 133 -0.35 -12.29 1.67
C PHE A 133 -1.04 -13.47 0.99
N TYR A 134 -0.45 -14.03 -0.07
CA TYR A 134 -1.01 -15.19 -0.77
C TYR A 134 -1.11 -16.42 0.13
N LEU A 135 -0.07 -16.71 0.92
CA LEU A 135 -0.08 -17.84 1.84
C LEU A 135 -1.20 -17.68 2.86
N SER A 136 -1.40 -16.49 3.43
CA SER A 136 -2.49 -16.25 4.38
C SER A 136 -3.88 -16.23 3.73
N ARG A 137 -4.06 -15.55 2.59
CA ARG A 137 -5.38 -15.23 2.02
C ARG A 137 -5.82 -16.14 0.89
N GLY A 138 -4.89 -16.82 0.20
CA GLY A 138 -5.15 -17.72 -0.91
C GLY A 138 -5.38 -17.05 -2.27
N TYR A 139 -5.26 -15.73 -2.34
CA TYR A 139 -5.29 -14.94 -3.56
C TYR A 139 -4.18 -13.88 -3.51
N LEU A 140 -3.81 -13.36 -4.68
CA LEU A 140 -2.82 -12.31 -4.80
C LEU A 140 -3.42 -10.96 -4.41
N PRO A 141 -2.70 -10.13 -3.65
CA PRO A 141 -3.17 -8.77 -3.41
C PRO A 141 -3.12 -7.97 -4.72
N TRP A 142 -4.01 -6.99 -4.88
CA TRP A 142 -4.13 -6.20 -6.11
C TRP A 142 -2.81 -5.49 -6.50
N TRP A 143 -2.03 -5.05 -5.50
CA TRP A 143 -0.73 -4.42 -5.71
C TRP A 143 0.36 -5.40 -6.15
N ALA A 144 0.13 -6.72 -6.05
CA ALA A 144 1.06 -7.71 -6.55
C ALA A 144 1.14 -7.72 -8.08
N GLY A 145 0.19 -7.11 -8.80
CA GLY A 145 0.20 -7.02 -10.27
C GLY A 145 1.47 -6.38 -10.85
N ALA A 146 2.13 -5.50 -10.09
CA ALA A 146 3.42 -4.90 -10.45
C ALA A 146 4.64 -5.72 -9.98
N THR A 147 4.41 -6.80 -9.22
CA THR A 147 5.47 -7.68 -8.73
C THR A 147 5.67 -8.86 -9.68
N ALA A 148 6.91 -9.34 -9.76
CA ALA A 148 7.24 -10.55 -10.51
C ALA A 148 6.42 -11.78 -10.04
N PHE A 149 5.88 -11.79 -8.81
CA PHE A 149 5.09 -12.90 -8.29
C PHE A 149 3.75 -13.06 -9.03
N ALA A 150 3.05 -11.96 -9.33
CA ALA A 150 1.81 -12.02 -10.10
C ALA A 150 2.03 -12.31 -11.59
N ALA A 151 3.15 -11.85 -12.16
CA ALA A 151 3.44 -12.04 -13.58
C ALA A 151 3.79 -13.49 -13.94
N ILE A 152 4.41 -14.23 -13.00
CA ILE A 152 4.97 -15.55 -13.27
C ILE A 152 4.14 -16.66 -12.60
N GLY A 153 3.27 -16.31 -11.66
CA GLY A 153 2.40 -17.26 -10.94
C GLY A 153 3.14 -18.10 -9.90
N PRO A 154 2.41 -18.80 -9.01
CA PRO A 154 3.00 -19.49 -7.86
C PRO A 154 4.01 -20.58 -8.27
N PHE A 155 3.74 -21.30 -9.36
CA PHE A 155 4.58 -22.39 -9.84
C PHE A 155 5.97 -21.97 -10.35
N HIS A 156 6.14 -20.71 -10.77
CA HIS A 156 7.42 -20.21 -11.29
C HIS A 156 8.04 -19.12 -10.40
N ALA A 157 7.30 -18.66 -9.40
CA ALA A 157 7.79 -17.78 -8.36
C ALA A 157 8.93 -18.40 -7.54
N GLU A 158 8.93 -19.74 -7.40
CA GLU A 158 9.97 -20.48 -6.69
C GLU A 158 11.38 -20.13 -7.16
N ALA A 159 11.69 -20.47 -8.42
CA ALA A 159 13.04 -20.32 -8.97
C ALA A 159 13.43 -18.84 -9.15
N THR A 160 12.45 -17.98 -9.44
CA THR A 160 12.72 -16.60 -9.85
C THR A 160 12.75 -15.62 -8.67
N LEU A 161 12.02 -15.92 -7.58
CA LEU A 161 11.83 -14.98 -6.46
C LEU A 161 12.20 -15.58 -5.12
N LEU A 162 11.84 -16.84 -4.86
CA LEU A 162 11.95 -17.39 -3.52
C LEU A 162 13.29 -18.09 -3.26
N GLU A 163 13.84 -18.79 -4.25
CA GLU A 163 15.17 -19.39 -4.14
C GLU A 163 16.30 -18.35 -4.01
N PRO A 164 16.28 -17.21 -4.71
CA PRO A 164 17.23 -16.13 -4.46
C PRO A 164 17.09 -15.57 -3.03
N GLN A 165 15.87 -15.40 -2.53
CA GLN A 165 15.62 -14.88 -1.17
C GLN A 165 16.12 -15.82 -0.09
N LEU A 166 15.90 -17.14 -0.22
CA LEU A 166 16.49 -18.16 0.66
C LEU A 166 18.03 -18.09 0.70
N LYS A 167 18.67 -17.74 -0.43
CA LYS A 167 20.14 -17.62 -0.49
C LYS A 167 20.65 -16.28 0.06
N LEU A 168 19.86 -15.21 -0.07
CA LEU A 168 20.27 -13.83 0.22
C LEU A 168 19.85 -13.36 1.62
N ALA A 169 18.80 -13.92 2.21
CA ALA A 169 18.21 -13.49 3.48
C ALA A 169 18.20 -14.64 4.50
N PRO A 170 19.22 -14.74 5.38
CA PRO A 170 19.27 -15.77 6.42
C PRO A 170 18.05 -15.70 7.34
N GLY A 171 17.31 -16.81 7.48
CA GLY A 171 16.12 -16.88 8.33
C GLY A 171 14.80 -16.60 7.59
N PHE A 172 14.83 -16.43 6.28
CA PHE A 172 13.64 -16.36 5.44
C PHE A 172 12.77 -17.62 5.58
N GLY A 173 13.38 -18.81 5.57
CA GLY A 173 12.67 -20.07 5.78
C GLY A 173 11.97 -20.13 7.15
N ARG A 174 12.57 -19.52 8.19
CA ARG A 174 11.97 -19.41 9.53
C ARG A 174 10.72 -18.56 9.54
N GLN A 175 10.76 -17.40 8.90
CA GLN A 175 9.59 -16.50 8.83
C GLN A 175 8.42 -17.16 8.09
N LEU A 176 8.70 -17.83 6.97
CA LEU A 176 7.69 -18.59 6.22
C LEU A 176 7.03 -19.67 7.07
N MET A 177 7.84 -20.44 7.79
CA MET A 177 7.33 -21.55 8.60
C MET A 177 6.64 -21.09 9.88
N GLN A 178 7.04 -19.96 10.46
CA GLN A 178 6.33 -19.35 11.57
C GLN A 178 4.93 -18.89 11.15
N LEU A 179 4.81 -18.26 9.98
CA LEU A 179 3.53 -17.84 9.43
C LEU A 179 2.64 -19.05 9.11
N ALA A 180 3.21 -20.07 8.46
CA ALA A 180 2.50 -21.30 8.13
C ALA A 180 2.05 -22.08 9.39
N ARG A 181 2.80 -22.02 10.49
CA ARG A 181 2.40 -22.63 11.77
C ARG A 181 1.18 -21.97 12.42
N GLN A 182 0.96 -20.68 12.15
CA GLN A 182 -0.15 -19.93 12.74
C GLN A 182 -1.45 -20.08 11.95
N ASP A 183 -1.37 -20.58 10.71
CA ASP A 183 -2.51 -20.70 9.80
C ASP A 183 -2.43 -22.02 9.01
N GLU A 184 -3.31 -22.98 9.34
CA GLU A 184 -3.36 -24.30 8.71
C GLU A 184 -3.58 -24.21 7.18
N GLN A 185 -4.33 -23.21 6.71
CA GLN A 185 -4.53 -23.00 5.28
C GLN A 185 -3.28 -22.46 4.61
N ALA A 186 -2.56 -21.56 5.28
CA ALA A 186 -1.25 -21.11 4.82
C ALA A 186 -0.24 -22.26 4.73
N PHE A 187 -0.25 -23.17 5.71
CA PHE A 187 0.57 -24.38 5.67
C PHE A 187 0.21 -25.29 4.50
N LYS A 188 -1.08 -25.55 4.26
CA LYS A 188 -1.52 -26.35 3.11
C LYS A 188 -1.10 -25.71 1.78
N ARG A 189 -1.24 -24.39 1.64
CA ARG A 189 -0.81 -23.67 0.43
C ARG A 189 0.71 -23.72 0.25
N LEU A 190 1.47 -23.66 1.34
CA LEU A 190 2.92 -23.85 1.28
C LEU A 190 3.27 -25.28 0.84
N LEU A 191 2.63 -26.29 1.43
CA LEU A 191 2.93 -27.70 1.17
C LEU A 191 2.51 -28.18 -0.23
N TYR A 192 1.34 -27.76 -0.69
CA TYR A 192 0.76 -28.20 -1.97
C TYR A 192 1.00 -27.23 -3.12
N GLY A 193 1.29 -25.96 -2.81
CA GLY A 193 1.52 -24.91 -3.81
C GLY A 193 2.96 -24.77 -4.25
N PHE A 194 3.90 -25.45 -3.58
CA PHE A 194 5.33 -25.34 -3.85
C PHE A 194 6.00 -26.70 -4.07
N SER A 195 7.09 -26.73 -4.84
CA SER A 195 7.84 -27.95 -5.14
C SER A 195 8.52 -28.54 -3.91
N VAL A 196 8.68 -29.87 -3.92
CA VAL A 196 9.40 -30.60 -2.87
C VAL A 196 10.83 -30.08 -2.71
N GLY A 197 11.50 -29.70 -3.80
CA GLY A 197 12.85 -29.15 -3.76
C GLY A 197 12.92 -27.81 -3.04
N PHE A 198 11.96 -26.92 -3.30
CA PHE A 198 11.84 -25.66 -2.58
C PHE A 198 11.56 -25.88 -1.09
N LEU A 199 10.60 -26.74 -0.75
CA LEU A 199 10.27 -27.07 0.64
C LEU A 199 11.47 -27.65 1.38
N TRP A 200 12.25 -28.51 0.72
CA TRP A 200 13.47 -29.06 1.31
C TRP A 200 14.50 -27.97 1.65
N ASN A 201 14.64 -26.96 0.79
CA ASN A 201 15.52 -25.83 1.06
C ASN A 201 15.05 -24.99 2.26
N VAL A 202 13.74 -24.78 2.38
CA VAL A 202 13.12 -24.11 3.55
C VAL A 202 13.38 -24.92 4.83
N PHE A 203 13.15 -26.23 4.81
CA PHE A 203 13.40 -27.11 5.95
C PHE A 203 14.89 -27.18 6.33
N ARG A 204 15.79 -27.10 5.36
CA ARG A 204 17.25 -27.12 5.61
C ARG A 204 17.71 -25.90 6.41
N GLU A 205 17.06 -24.74 6.27
CA GLU A 205 17.34 -23.59 7.15
C GLU A 205 16.87 -23.80 8.59
N LEU A 206 15.90 -24.69 8.81
CA LEU A 206 15.35 -25.02 10.13
C LEU A 206 16.12 -26.15 10.83
N LEU A 207 16.87 -26.96 10.08
CA LEU A 207 17.63 -28.10 10.59
C LEU A 207 18.62 -27.77 11.72
N PRO A 208 19.33 -26.63 11.73
CA PRO A 208 20.20 -26.26 12.86
C PRO A 208 19.47 -26.15 14.20
N GLU A 209 18.16 -25.89 14.21
CA GLU A 209 17.34 -25.79 15.42
C GLU A 209 16.74 -27.13 15.86
N LEU A 210 16.76 -28.15 14.99
CA LEU A 210 16.22 -29.49 15.24
C LEU A 210 17.27 -30.49 15.76
N GLY A 211 18.52 -30.05 15.97
CA GLY A 211 19.56 -30.84 16.62
C GLY A 211 20.20 -31.94 15.75
N GLY A 212 20.23 -31.77 14.43
CA GLY A 212 20.95 -32.68 13.53
C GLY A 212 22.34 -32.16 13.19
N GLU A 213 23.38 -32.71 13.81
CA GLU A 213 24.72 -32.74 13.21
C GLU A 213 24.73 -33.64 11.95
N PRO A 214 25.60 -33.36 10.97
CA PRO A 214 25.57 -33.97 9.63
C PRO A 214 25.74 -35.49 9.58
#